data_AF-H9W129-F1
#
_entry.id   AF-H9W129-F1
#
_cell.length_a   1.000
_cell.length_b   1.000
_cell.length_c   1.000
_cell.angle_alpha   90.00
_cell.angle_beta   90.00
_cell.angle_gamma   90.00
#
_symmetry.space_group_name_H-M   'P 1'
#
loop_
_entity.id
_entity.type
_entity.pdbx_description
1 polymer ?
#
loop_
_entity_poly.entity_id
_entity_poly.type
_entity_poly.pdbx_seq_one_letter_code
_entity_poly.pdbx_strand_id
1 'polypeptide(L)' 'EADKNDKSVKDLVLLMYETALLTSGFSLDDPNTFGNRIHRMMKLGLSIDEDESLPDTDAEMPPLEEAADAEGSKMEEVD' A
#
# COMPACT_ATOMS: atom_id res chain seq x y z
N GLU A 1 6.59 30.13 8.12
CA GLU A 1 6.24 29.50 9.41
C GLU A 1 5.70 28.12 9.07
N ALA A 2 6.23 27.04 9.66
CA ALA A 2 5.75 25.69 9.36
C ALA A 2 4.37 25.54 10.00
N ASP A 3 3.33 25.34 9.18
CA ASP A 3 1.97 25.17 9.68
C ASP A 3 1.89 23.83 10.43
N LYS A 4 1.63 23.90 11.73
CA LYS A 4 1.49 22.71 12.60
C LYS A 4 0.33 21.81 12.17
N ASN A 5 -0.58 22.33 11.34
CA ASN A 5 -1.70 21.60 10.81
C ASN A 5 -1.54 21.16 9.36
N ASP A 6 -0.34 21.30 8.79
CA ASP A 6 -0.07 20.82 7.44
C ASP A 6 -0.36 19.32 7.32
N LYS A 7 -1.35 19.00 6.50
CA LYS A 7 -1.80 17.64 6.24
C LYS A 7 -0.69 16.80 5.60
N SER A 8 0.10 17.40 4.71
CA SER A 8 1.19 16.71 4.03
C SER A 8 2.28 16.25 5.00
N VAL A 9 2.59 17.08 6.00
CA VAL A 9 3.55 16.76 7.06
C VAL A 9 3.02 15.65 7.96
N LYS A 10 1.74 15.71 8.34
CA LYS A 10 1.10 14.65 9.14
C LYS A 10 1.08 13.31 8.40
N ASP A 11 0.71 13.32 7.11
CA ASP A 11 0.68 12.12 6.27
C ASP A 11 2.09 11.53 6.10
N LEU A 12 3.11 12.37 5.96
CA LEU A 12 4.52 11.94 5.87
C LEU A 12 5.01 11.30 7.18
N VAL A 13 4.73 11.91 8.33
CA VAL A 13 5.13 11.37 9.64
C VAL A 13 4.47 10.00 9.89
N LEU A 14 3.18 9.88 9.57
CA LEU A 14 2.46 8.62 9.72
C LEU A 14 2.99 7.54 8.78
N LEU A 15 3.37 7.91 7.55
CA LEU A 15 4.01 6.98 6.60
C LEU A 15 5.36 6.46 7.12
N MET A 16 6.18 7.34 7.69
CA MET A 16 7.46 6.95 8.30
C MET A 16 7.25 6.00 9.50
N TYR A 17 6.23 6.24 10.32
CA TYR A 17 5.89 5.37 11.44
C TYR A 17 5.44 3.97 10.99
N GLU A 18 4.51 3.88 10.04
CA GLU A 18 4.01 2.59 9.51
C GLU A 18 5.13 1.81 8.80
N THR A 19 6.00 2.49 8.06
CA THR A 19 7.19 1.88 7.42
C THR A 19 8.16 1.34 8.47
N ALA A 20 8.40 2.10 9.56
CA ALA A 20 9.24 1.65 10.66
C ALA A 20 8.64 0.42 11.36
N LEU A 21 7.32 0.39 11.59
CA LEU A 21 6.63 -0.80 12.12
C LEU A 21 6.87 -2.02 11.25
N LEU A 22 6.59 -1.89 9.94
CA LEU A 22 6.68 -2.98 8.99
C LEU A 22 8.11 -3.54 8.90
N THR A 23 9.11 -2.66 8.77
CA THR A 23 10.53 -3.06 8.70
C THR A 23 11.07 -3.60 10.03
N SER A 24 10.43 -3.24 11.15
CA SER A 24 10.74 -3.77 12.47
C SER A 24 10.04 -5.11 12.76
N GLY A 25 9.26 -5.64 11.82
CA GLY A 25 8.57 -6.92 11.95
C GLY A 25 7.22 -6.86 12.67
N PHE A 26 6.67 -5.67 12.89
CA PHE A 26 5.31 -5.51 13.43
C PHE A 26 4.28 -5.49 12.31
N SER A 27 3.10 -6.03 12.60
CA SER A 27 1.94 -5.93 11.72
C SER A 27 1.36 -4.51 11.72
N LEU A 28 0.79 -4.10 10.58
CA LEU A 28 0.05 -2.85 10.47
C LEU A 28 -1.38 -3.01 10.97
N ASP A 29 -1.91 -1.99 11.64
CA ASP A 29 -3.31 -1.98 12.10
C ASP A 29 -4.31 -1.93 10.93
N ASP A 30 -4.02 -1.09 9.93
CA ASP A 30 -4.81 -0.98 8.70
C ASP A 30 -3.91 -0.90 7.46
N PRO A 31 -3.58 -2.05 6.85
CA PRO A 31 -2.72 -2.11 5.66
C PRO A 31 -3.35 -1.44 4.43
N ASN A 32 -4.68 -1.36 4.34
CA ASN A 32 -5.35 -0.69 3.20
C ASN A 32 -5.11 0.82 3.26
N THR A 33 -5.21 1.41 4.45
CA THR A 33 -4.95 2.85 4.64
C THR A 33 -3.48 3.20 4.35
N PHE A 34 -2.53 2.36 4.75
CA PHE A 34 -1.11 2.51 4.39
C PHE A 34 -0.91 2.45 2.87
N GLY A 35 -1.47 1.43 2.20
CA GLY A 35 -1.41 1.27 0.74
C GLY A 35 -2.01 2.47 -0.02
N ASN A 36 -3.19 2.94 0.40
CA ASN A 36 -3.84 4.12 -0.17
C ASN A 36 -2.96 5.37 -0.08
N ARG A 37 -2.20 5.53 1.01
CA ARG A 37 -1.27 6.67 1.16
C ARG A 37 -0.08 6.57 0.20
N ILE A 38 0.47 5.37 0.03
CA ILE A 38 1.54 5.12 -0.95
C ILE A 38 1.04 5.40 -2.37
N HIS A 39 -0.15 4.94 -2.71
CA HIS A 39 -0.76 5.19 -4.02
C HIS A 39 -0.94 6.68 -4.29
N ARG A 40 -1.42 7.46 -3.31
CA ARG A 40 -1.50 8.93 -3.46
C ARG A 40 -0.13 9.55 -3.71
N MET A 41 0.92 9.10 -3.01
CA MET A 41 2.29 9.59 -3.26
C MET A 41 2.79 9.23 -4.66
N MET A 42 2.52 8.02 -5.14
CA MET A 42 2.89 7.64 -6.51
C MET A 42 2.15 8.47 -7.56
N LYS A 43 0.84 8.68 -7.38
CA LYS A 43 0.04 9.54 -8.27
C LYS A 43 0.61 10.96 -8.33
N LEU A 44 0.91 11.56 -7.18
CA LEU A 44 1.58 12.86 -7.10
C LEU A 44 2.95 12.88 -7.80
N GLY A 45 3.78 11.85 -7.56
CA GLY A 45 5.10 11.73 -8.18
C GLY A 45 5.06 11.54 -9.70
N LEU A 46 4.02 10.89 -10.21
CA LEU A 46 3.78 10.68 -11.63
C LEU A 46 2.93 11.80 -12.26
N SER A 47 2.50 12.80 -11.48
CA SER A 47 1.58 13.86 -11.91
C SER A 47 0.26 13.33 -12.50
N ILE A 48 -0.25 12.22 -11.95
CA ILE A 48 -1.55 11.64 -12.29
C ILE A 48 -2.60 12.32 -11.42
N ASP A 49 -3.65 12.85 -12.05
CA ASP A 49 -4.70 13.59 -11.34
C ASP A 49 -5.52 12.67 -10.43
N GLU A 50 -5.93 13.15 -9.25
CA GLU A 50 -6.68 12.33 -8.28
C GLU A 50 -8.09 11.97 -8.80
N ASP A 51 -8.63 12.77 -9.72
CA ASP A 51 -9.95 12.60 -10.37
C ASP A 51 -9.92 11.65 -11.58
N GLU A 52 -8.74 11.29 -12.08
CA GLU A 52 -8.63 10.18 -13.02
C GLU A 52 -8.68 8.91 -12.17
N SER A 53 -9.91 8.47 -11.87
CA SER A 53 -10.17 7.13 -11.38
C SER A 53 -9.53 6.18 -12.37
N LEU A 54 -8.32 5.71 -12.08
CA LEU A 54 -7.80 4.50 -12.69
C LEU A 54 -8.92 3.47 -12.47
N PRO A 55 -9.57 2.99 -13.54
CA PRO A 55 -10.56 1.93 -13.38
C PRO A 55 -9.85 0.82 -12.61
N ASP A 56 -10.54 0.25 -11.62
CA ASP A 56 -10.10 -0.89 -10.82
C ASP A 56 -9.04 -1.69 -11.59
N THR A 57 -7.78 -1.62 -11.16
CA THR A 57 -6.68 -2.34 -11.80
C THR A 57 -6.87 -3.86 -11.73
N ASP A 58 -7.93 -4.34 -11.08
CA ASP A 58 -8.49 -5.68 -11.24
C ASP A 58 -8.92 -6.00 -12.70
N ALA A 59 -9.22 -4.99 -13.52
CA ALA A 59 -9.65 -5.18 -14.90
C ALA A 59 -8.49 -5.41 -15.91
N GLU A 60 -7.25 -5.07 -15.54
CA GLU A 60 -6.06 -5.28 -16.38
C GLU A 60 -5.20 -6.47 -15.95
N MET A 61 -5.52 -7.10 -14.82
CA MET A 61 -4.84 -8.35 -14.46
C MET A 61 -5.33 -9.47 -15.40
N PRO A 62 -4.43 -10.11 -16.18
CA PRO A 62 -4.80 -11.31 -16.92
C PRO A 62 -5.34 -12.34 -15.91
N PRO A 63 -6.36 -13.12 -16.28
CA PRO A 63 -6.88 -14.16 -15.39
C PRO A 63 -5.71 -15.02 -14.95
N LEU A 64 -5.57 -15.22 -13.63
CA LEU A 64 -4.65 -16.21 -13.10
C LEU A 64 -4.95 -17.52 -13.80
N GLU A 65 -4.02 -17.97 -14.65
CA GLU A 65 -4.09 -19.32 -15.20
C GLU A 65 -4.23 -20.24 -13.99
N GLU A 66 -5.29 -21.05 -13.95
CA GLU A 66 -5.50 -22.02 -12.88
C GLU A 66 -4.18 -22.74 -12.67
N ALA A 67 -3.57 -22.51 -11.51
CA ALA A 67 -2.44 -23.28 -11.07
C ALA A 67 -2.95 -24.73 -10.93
N ALA A 68 -2.82 -25.49 -12.01
CA ALA A 68 -2.73 -26.93 -11.98
C ALA A 68 -1.41 -27.30 -11.30
N ASP A 69 -1.24 -26.84 -10.06
CA ASP A 69 -0.34 -27.35 -9.03
C ASP A 69 -0.56 -26.51 -7.75
N ALA A 70 -1.67 -26.77 -7.08
CA ALA A 70 -1.87 -26.41 -5.68
C ALA A 70 -1.14 -27.40 -4.74
N GLU A 71 -0.02 -28.00 -5.16
CA GLU A 71 0.93 -28.69 -4.27
C GLU A 71 2.11 -27.76 -3.96
N GLY A 72 1.91 -26.74 -3.13
CA GLY A 72 3.04 -25.89 -2.74
C GLY A 72 2.82 -24.83 -1.67
N SER A 73 1.59 -24.39 -1.39
CA SER A 73 1.36 -23.44 -0.29
C SER A 73 1.25 -24.17 1.05
N LYS A 74 2.35 -24.85 1.42
CA LYS A 74 2.62 -25.20 2.81
C LYS A 74 3.02 -23.89 3.49
N MET A 75 2.05 -23.13 3.99
CA MET A 75 2.33 -22.11 5.00
C MET A 75 2.99 -22.83 6.16
N GLU A 76 4.31 -22.70 6.23
CA GLU A 76 5.14 -23.27 7.29
C GLU A 76 4.68 -22.65 8.61
N GLU A 77 4.15 -23.50 9.50
CA GLU A 77 3.96 -23.15 10.92
C GLU A 77 5.31 -22.73 11.47
N VAL A 78 5.48 -21.43 11.71
CA VAL A 78 6.53 -20.90 12.57
C VAL A 78 6.07 -21.10 14.00
N ASP A 79 6.70 -22.07 14.68
CA ASP A 79 6.72 -22.22 16.15
C ASP A 79 7.33 -20.98 16.83
#